data_AF-A0A7J9RCR6-F1
#
_entry.id   AF-A0A7J9RCR6-F1
#
_cell.length_a   1.000
_cell.length_b   1.000
_cell.length_c   1.000
_cell.angle_alpha   90.00
_cell.angle_beta   90.00
_cell.angle_gamma   90.00
#
_symmetry.space_group_name_H-M   'P 1'
#
loop_
_entity.id
_entity.type
_entity.pdbx_description
1 polymer ?
#
loop_
_entity_poly.entity_id
_entity_poly.type
_entity_poly.pdbx_seq_one_letter_code
_entity_poly.pdbx_strand_id
1 'polypeptide(L)'
;MRASILAGLFILTLLFSGYSTGHGIEGAHSEGYIIDVIVVDLECEENDTCVSRPSNIVEYFGADWCTECPEVEQILKDVPNESEIILSHRPSSSDDFWLPASRDRFLDVYGLWGYPTIALDGHYIFAGPTQSRELNSLLSESESNYSSITNVSLDNDTLILDGNFLNLSVDVWTVSSNDNLTNIATNHTNYSESNIVDLDGEKLIIVVSNPGYIALVSGSSMPANDYIPDGGLDNLGESDGPVKGSTIIIITILLLIITLPASYQLFQLMRFEDSTEEE
;
A
#
# COMPACT_ATOMS: atom_id res chain seq x y z
N MET A 1 14.32 -2.12 51.62
CA MET A 1 14.58 -2.91 50.40
C MET A 1 13.65 -2.58 49.23
N ARG A 2 12.40 -2.13 49.44
CA ARG A 2 11.41 -1.89 48.37
C ARG A 2 11.62 -0.61 47.53
N ALA A 3 12.14 0.48 48.12
CA ALA A 3 12.38 1.74 47.39
C ALA A 3 13.53 1.64 46.36
N SER A 4 14.57 0.85 46.66
CA SER A 4 15.70 0.61 45.77
C SER A 4 15.32 -0.25 44.55
N ILE A 5 14.37 -1.16 44.72
CA ILE A 5 13.83 -2.00 43.64
C ILE A 5 12.94 -1.18 42.70
N LEU A 6 12.10 -0.29 43.26
CA LEU A 6 11.23 0.60 42.48
C LEU A 6 12.04 1.63 41.67
N ALA A 7 13.11 2.19 42.25
CA ALA A 7 14.04 3.06 41.53
C ALA A 7 14.79 2.29 40.43
N GLY A 8 15.17 1.03 40.69
CA GLY A 8 15.78 0.16 39.68
C GLY A 8 14.86 -0.13 38.50
N LEU A 9 13.57 -0.39 38.76
CA LEU A 9 12.56 -0.66 37.71
C LEU A 9 12.26 0.58 36.85
N PHE A 10 12.22 1.77 37.46
CA PHE A 10 12.01 3.02 36.73
C PHE A 10 13.21 3.41 35.84
N ILE A 11 14.42 3.13 36.32
CA ILE A 11 15.65 3.28 35.53
C ILE A 11 15.69 2.24 34.40
N LEU A 12 15.22 1.01 34.65
CA LEU A 12 15.12 -0.03 33.61
C LEU A 12 14.13 0.37 32.50
N THR A 13 12.96 0.94 32.83
CA THR A 13 12.00 1.41 31.82
C THR A 13 12.49 2.61 31.00
N LEU A 14 13.34 3.48 31.59
CA LEU A 14 13.98 4.59 30.87
C LEU A 14 15.18 4.12 30.02
N LEU A 15 15.82 3.01 30.37
CA LEU A 15 16.90 2.40 29.58
C LEU A 15 16.37 1.44 28.49
N PHE A 16 15.14 0.95 28.62
CA PHE A 16 14.42 0.10 27.65
C PHE A 16 13.30 0.82 26.91
N SER A 17 13.36 2.15 26.77
CA SER A 17 12.71 2.81 25.63
C SER A 17 13.50 2.47 24.36
N GLY A 18 13.54 1.17 24.04
CA GLY A 18 14.01 0.68 22.78
C GLY A 18 13.14 1.28 21.71
N TYR A 19 13.80 1.82 20.68
CA TYR A 19 13.16 2.23 19.44
C TYR A 19 12.19 1.15 19.00
N SER A 20 10.90 1.43 19.15
CA SER A 20 9.85 0.68 18.47
C SER A 20 9.89 1.14 17.01
N THR A 21 10.81 0.58 16.22
CA THR A 21 10.64 0.56 14.77
C THR A 21 9.49 -0.39 14.46
N GLY A 22 8.30 0.18 14.25
CA GLY A 22 7.30 -0.44 13.40
C GLY A 22 7.78 -0.37 11.95
N HIS A 23 7.28 -1.32 11.15
CA HIS A 23 7.62 -1.64 9.75
C HIS A 23 8.65 -2.75 9.60
N GLY A 24 8.31 -3.66 8.67
CA GLY A 24 8.94 -4.95 8.48
C GLY A 24 10.45 -4.85 8.35
N ILE A 25 11.11 -5.91 8.81
CA ILE A 25 12.54 -6.12 8.63
C ILE A 25 12.90 -6.01 7.13
N GLU A 26 13.61 -4.94 6.77
CA GLU A 26 14.24 -4.76 5.46
C GLU A 26 15.04 -6.04 5.14
N GLY A 27 14.71 -6.70 4.03
CA GLY A 27 15.38 -7.92 3.56
C GLY A 27 14.91 -9.25 4.18
N ALA A 28 13.80 -9.30 4.93
CA ALA A 28 13.25 -10.56 5.44
C ALA A 28 12.47 -11.38 4.40
N HIS A 29 12.05 -10.73 3.33
CA HIS A 29 11.35 -11.33 2.21
C HIS A 29 12.24 -11.23 0.96
N SER A 30 12.13 -12.20 0.04
CA SER A 30 12.72 -12.07 -1.30
C SER A 30 12.19 -10.79 -1.92
N GLU A 31 13.08 -9.87 -2.32
CA GLU A 31 12.70 -8.60 -2.92
C GLU A 31 12.10 -8.86 -4.31
N GLY A 32 10.77 -8.78 -4.37
CA GLY A 32 10.02 -8.79 -5.63
C GLY A 32 10.12 -7.44 -6.32
N TYR A 33 10.02 -7.43 -7.65
CA TYR A 33 9.94 -6.22 -8.45
C TYR A 33 9.35 -6.54 -9.83
N ILE A 34 8.76 -5.53 -10.49
CA ILE A 34 8.22 -5.66 -11.85
C ILE A 34 9.36 -5.58 -12.87
N ILE A 35 9.31 -6.45 -13.88
CA ILE A 35 10.35 -6.62 -14.90
C ILE A 35 9.85 -6.19 -16.29
N ASP A 36 8.61 -6.54 -16.63
CA ASP A 36 8.02 -6.20 -17.92
C ASP A 36 6.50 -6.12 -17.78
N VAL A 37 5.89 -5.28 -18.60
CA VAL A 37 4.43 -5.13 -18.68
C VAL A 37 4.06 -5.10 -20.15
N ILE A 38 3.10 -5.91 -20.55
CA ILE A 38 2.54 -5.92 -21.90
C ILE A 38 1.03 -5.80 -21.82
N VAL A 39 0.47 -4.98 -22.69
CA VAL A 39 -0.97 -4.85 -22.87
C VAL A 39 -1.34 -5.48 -24.21
N VAL A 40 -2.30 -6.40 -24.18
CA VAL A 40 -2.97 -6.93 -25.36
C VAL A 40 -4.37 -6.36 -25.39
N ASP A 41 -4.67 -5.57 -26.42
CA ASP A 41 -6.00 -5.04 -26.68
C ASP A 41 -6.86 -6.13 -27.37
N LEU A 42 -7.94 -6.56 -26.71
CA LEU A 42 -8.82 -7.61 -27.21
C LEU A 42 -9.89 -7.07 -28.17
N GLU A 43 -10.11 -5.76 -28.19
CA GLU A 43 -11.09 -5.09 -29.06
C GLU A 43 -10.46 -4.56 -30.36
N CYS A 44 -9.13 -4.65 -30.47
CA CYS A 44 -8.36 -4.19 -31.61
C CYS A 44 -8.69 -4.93 -32.92
N GLU A 45 -8.76 -4.18 -34.03
CA GLU A 45 -9.06 -4.72 -35.36
C GLU A 45 -7.87 -5.53 -35.91
N GLU A 46 -8.14 -6.57 -36.72
CA GLU A 46 -7.14 -7.51 -37.28
C GLU A 46 -5.95 -6.87 -38.04
N ASN A 47 -6.01 -5.58 -38.39
CA ASN A 47 -4.95 -4.88 -39.14
C ASN A 47 -4.08 -3.94 -38.29
N ASP A 48 -4.37 -3.79 -36.99
CA ASP A 48 -3.65 -2.89 -36.09
C ASP A 48 -2.70 -3.66 -35.15
N THR A 49 -1.74 -2.94 -34.57
CA THR A 49 -0.86 -3.52 -33.53
C THR A 49 -1.61 -3.58 -32.20
N CYS A 50 -2.21 -4.73 -31.92
CA CYS A 50 -3.00 -4.96 -30.71
C CYS A 50 -2.15 -5.25 -29.46
N VAL A 51 -0.83 -5.16 -29.57
CA VAL A 51 0.10 -5.40 -28.47
C VAL A 51 0.94 -4.16 -28.26
N SER A 52 0.95 -3.64 -27.05
CA SER A 52 1.73 -2.47 -26.67
C SER A 52 2.49 -2.70 -25.36
N ARG A 53 3.59 -1.97 -25.19
CA ARG A 53 4.36 -1.91 -23.94
C ARG A 53 4.22 -0.49 -23.39
N PRO A 54 3.61 -0.30 -22.21
CA PRO A 54 3.48 1.01 -21.60
C PRO A 54 4.83 1.50 -21.06
N SER A 55 4.96 2.80 -20.81
CA SER A 55 6.12 3.38 -20.12
C SER A 55 6.09 3.07 -18.62
N ASN A 56 4.89 3.00 -18.03
CA ASN A 56 4.67 2.78 -16.61
C ASN A 56 3.36 2.01 -16.37
N ILE A 57 3.29 1.28 -15.26
CA ILE A 57 2.07 0.68 -14.73
C ILE A 57 1.66 1.38 -13.44
N VAL A 58 0.42 1.83 -13.40
CA VAL A 58 -0.22 2.41 -12.23
C VAL A 58 -1.23 1.41 -11.69
N GLU A 59 -0.96 0.82 -10.54
CA GLU A 59 -1.85 -0.15 -9.92
C GLU A 59 -2.66 0.52 -8.82
N TYR A 60 -3.96 0.65 -9.04
CA TYR A 60 -4.88 1.29 -8.11
C TYR A 60 -5.63 0.25 -7.29
N PHE A 61 -5.63 0.40 -5.97
CA PHE A 61 -6.35 -0.47 -5.04
C PHE A 61 -7.42 0.36 -4.31
N GLY A 62 -8.69 0.01 -4.55
CA GLY A 62 -9.83 0.70 -3.95
C GLY A 62 -10.99 -0.24 -3.61
N ALA A 63 -12.07 0.35 -3.10
CA ALA A 63 -13.33 -0.34 -2.81
C ALA A 63 -14.52 0.61 -3.02
N ASP A 64 -15.68 0.07 -3.36
CA ASP A 64 -16.95 0.81 -3.50
C ASP A 64 -17.44 1.51 -2.22
N TRP A 65 -17.20 0.90 -1.05
CA TRP A 65 -17.56 1.46 0.25
C TRP A 65 -16.54 2.47 0.80
N CYS A 66 -15.43 2.68 0.10
CA CYS A 66 -14.36 3.57 0.52
C CYS A 66 -14.71 5.03 0.21
N THR A 67 -14.86 5.85 1.25
CA THR A 67 -15.28 7.26 1.13
C THR A 67 -14.30 8.13 0.35
N GLU A 68 -12.99 7.88 0.51
CA GLU A 68 -11.92 8.69 -0.11
C GLU A 68 -11.53 8.19 -1.51
N CYS A 69 -11.99 7.00 -1.90
CA CYS A 69 -11.63 6.38 -3.18
C CYS A 69 -12.08 7.20 -4.40
N PRO A 70 -13.31 7.76 -4.46
CA PRO A 70 -13.75 8.56 -5.60
C PRO A 70 -12.83 9.74 -5.97
N GLU A 71 -12.14 10.35 -5.00
CA GLU A 71 -11.19 11.43 -5.29
C GLU A 71 -9.96 10.91 -6.04
N VAL A 72 -9.43 9.75 -5.64
CA VAL A 72 -8.31 9.10 -6.33
C VAL A 72 -8.73 8.61 -7.71
N GLU A 73 -9.93 8.06 -7.85
CA GLU A 73 -10.47 7.62 -9.13
C GLU A 73 -10.61 8.78 -10.11
N GLN A 74 -10.97 9.98 -9.64
CA GLN A 74 -11.00 11.18 -10.48
C GLN A 74 -9.58 11.61 -10.91
N ILE A 75 -8.60 11.57 -10.00
CA ILE A 75 -7.19 11.85 -10.35
C ILE A 75 -6.72 10.91 -11.47
N LEU A 76 -7.03 9.62 -11.35
CA LEU A 76 -6.66 8.59 -12.33
C LEU A 76 -7.30 8.80 -13.71
N LYS A 77 -8.52 9.33 -13.78
CA LYS A 77 -9.15 9.72 -15.07
C LYS A 77 -8.44 10.86 -15.77
N ASP A 78 -7.83 11.75 -15.00
CA ASP A 78 -7.15 12.95 -15.49
C ASP A 78 -5.66 12.69 -15.80
N VAL A 79 -5.14 11.48 -15.54
CA VAL A 79 -3.81 11.05 -15.94
C VAL A 79 -3.75 10.99 -17.48
N PRO A 80 -2.75 11.61 -18.13
CA PRO A 80 -2.61 11.53 -19.58
C PRO A 80 -2.45 10.07 -20.03
N ASN A 81 -3.33 9.62 -20.94
CA ASN A 81 -3.51 8.21 -21.30
C ASN A 81 -2.63 7.72 -22.48
N GLU A 82 -1.52 8.38 -22.82
CA GLU A 82 -0.82 8.04 -24.06
C GLU A 82 0.27 6.96 -23.89
N SER A 83 0.88 6.85 -22.71
CA SER A 83 2.02 5.94 -22.50
C SER A 83 1.87 5.00 -21.31
N GLU A 84 1.05 5.33 -20.33
CA GLU A 84 0.87 4.63 -19.07
C GLU A 84 -0.32 3.65 -19.14
N ILE A 85 -0.25 2.55 -18.39
CA ILE A 85 -1.41 1.68 -18.16
C ILE A 85 -1.85 1.74 -16.70
N ILE A 86 -3.13 1.97 -16.47
CA ILE A 86 -3.75 1.86 -15.16
C ILE A 86 -4.35 0.46 -15.02
N LEU A 87 -4.06 -0.25 -13.94
CA LEU A 87 -4.69 -1.52 -13.56
C LEU A 87 -5.44 -1.31 -12.24
N SER A 88 -6.77 -1.43 -12.30
CA SER A 88 -7.64 -1.15 -11.16
C SER A 88 -8.03 -2.46 -10.44
N HIS A 89 -7.59 -2.60 -9.19
CA HIS A 89 -7.87 -3.73 -8.33
C HIS A 89 -8.99 -3.44 -7.33
N ARG A 90 -9.88 -4.42 -7.15
CA ARG A 90 -10.91 -4.45 -6.10
C ARG A 90 -10.65 -5.59 -5.11
N PRO A 91 -9.71 -5.39 -4.15
CA PRO A 91 -9.31 -6.38 -3.15
C PRO A 91 -10.26 -6.52 -1.94
N SER A 92 -11.40 -5.84 -1.91
CA SER A 92 -12.40 -5.99 -0.86
C SER A 92 -13.43 -7.06 -1.24
N SER A 93 -13.65 -8.06 -0.39
CA SER A 93 -14.71 -9.07 -0.59
C SER A 93 -16.13 -8.54 -0.48
N SER A 94 -16.29 -7.28 -0.08
CA SER A 94 -17.56 -6.57 -0.04
C SER A 94 -17.82 -5.72 -1.28
N ASP A 95 -16.87 -5.67 -2.21
CA ASP A 95 -16.99 -4.95 -3.48
C ASP A 95 -17.63 -5.85 -4.55
N ASP A 96 -18.47 -5.28 -5.41
CA ASP A 96 -19.14 -6.01 -6.50
C ASP A 96 -18.14 -6.62 -7.51
N PHE A 97 -16.96 -6.02 -7.67
CA PHE A 97 -15.90 -6.49 -8.57
C PHE A 97 -14.77 -7.22 -7.80
N TRP A 98 -15.08 -7.75 -6.62
CA TRP A 98 -14.17 -8.53 -5.79
C TRP A 98 -13.43 -9.62 -6.60
N LEU A 99 -12.09 -9.58 -6.55
CA LEU A 99 -11.23 -10.62 -7.12
C LEU A 99 -10.21 -11.13 -6.08
N PRO A 100 -10.18 -12.44 -5.75
CA PRO A 100 -9.22 -12.99 -4.78
C PRO A 100 -7.76 -12.68 -5.11
N ALA A 101 -7.37 -12.81 -6.38
CA ALA A 101 -6.00 -12.48 -6.82
C ALA A 101 -5.65 -11.01 -6.58
N SER A 102 -6.62 -10.09 -6.70
CA SER A 102 -6.42 -8.67 -6.37
C SER A 102 -6.13 -8.46 -4.88
N ARG A 103 -6.76 -9.23 -3.97
CA ARG A 103 -6.40 -9.18 -2.54
C ARG A 103 -5.05 -9.76 -2.26
N ASP A 104 -4.72 -10.90 -2.87
CA ASP A 104 -3.44 -11.55 -2.63
C ASP A 104 -2.31 -10.65 -3.14
N ARG A 105 -2.52 -9.93 -4.26
CA ARG A 105 -1.62 -8.86 -4.71
C ARG A 105 -1.55 -7.68 -3.73
N PHE A 106 -2.67 -7.24 -3.18
CA PHE A 106 -2.73 -6.15 -2.20
C PHE A 106 -2.01 -6.50 -0.88
N LEU A 107 -2.28 -7.67 -0.30
CA LEU A 107 -1.79 -8.09 1.01
C LEU A 107 -0.42 -8.76 0.97
N ASP A 108 -0.23 -9.73 0.07
CA ASP A 108 0.94 -10.61 0.13
C ASP A 108 2.08 -10.12 -0.78
N VAL A 109 1.74 -9.58 -1.96
CA VAL A 109 2.75 -9.04 -2.89
C VAL A 109 3.23 -7.66 -2.42
N TYR A 110 2.29 -6.76 -2.08
CA TYR A 110 2.64 -5.38 -1.70
C TYR A 110 2.61 -5.09 -0.18
N GLY A 111 1.95 -5.91 0.65
CA GLY A 111 1.83 -5.62 2.09
C GLY A 111 1.03 -4.36 2.41
N LEU A 112 0.07 -4.01 1.56
CA LEU A 112 -0.78 -2.85 1.75
C LEU A 112 -1.85 -3.15 2.80
N TRP A 113 -2.33 -2.09 3.45
CA TRP A 113 -3.26 -2.22 4.58
C TRP A 113 -4.41 -1.20 4.55
N GLY A 114 -4.43 -0.28 3.59
CA GLY A 114 -5.46 0.75 3.48
C GLY A 114 -5.85 1.08 2.03
N TYR A 115 -7.09 1.55 1.87
CA TYR A 115 -7.62 2.11 0.63
C TYR A 115 -7.88 3.61 0.81
N PRO A 116 -7.79 4.42 -0.27
CA PRO A 116 -7.22 4.07 -1.57
C PRO A 116 -5.69 4.03 -1.49
N THR A 117 -5.07 3.15 -2.29
CA THR A 117 -3.62 3.13 -2.47
C THR A 117 -3.28 2.99 -3.95
N ILE A 118 -2.25 3.70 -4.41
CA ILE A 118 -1.64 3.53 -5.72
C ILE A 118 -0.23 2.98 -5.57
N ALA A 119 0.11 1.95 -6.33
CA ALA A 119 1.48 1.52 -6.55
C ALA A 119 1.90 1.89 -7.98
N LEU A 120 3.03 2.59 -8.13
CA LEU A 120 3.59 2.95 -9.43
C LEU A 120 4.83 2.09 -9.70
N ASP A 121 4.82 1.35 -10.81
CA ASP A 121 5.90 0.47 -11.30
C ASP A 121 6.39 -0.57 -10.28
N GLY A 122 5.56 -0.90 -9.28
CA GLY A 122 5.98 -1.74 -8.16
C GLY A 122 7.17 -1.16 -7.38
N HIS A 123 7.31 0.17 -7.35
CA HIS A 123 8.38 0.85 -6.62
C HIS A 123 7.84 1.93 -5.70
N TYR A 124 6.95 2.78 -6.20
CA TYR A 124 6.40 3.90 -5.42
C TYR A 124 5.03 3.57 -4.85
N ILE A 125 4.72 4.11 -3.67
CA ILE A 125 3.40 4.08 -3.06
C ILE A 125 2.85 5.49 -2.83
N PHE A 126 1.58 5.67 -3.17
CA PHE A 126 0.76 6.82 -2.78
C PHE A 126 -0.42 6.32 -1.95
N ALA A 127 -0.45 6.70 -0.68
CA ALA A 127 -1.51 6.35 0.26
C ALA A 127 -2.48 7.53 0.39
N GLY A 128 -3.72 7.32 -0.03
CA GLY A 128 -4.79 8.31 0.08
C GLY A 128 -4.79 9.41 -1.01
N PRO A 129 -5.84 10.25 -1.05
CA PRO A 129 -5.98 11.31 -2.05
C PRO A 129 -4.87 12.35 -2.02
N THR A 130 -4.40 12.72 -0.83
CA THR A 130 -3.39 13.76 -0.65
C THR A 130 -2.10 13.44 -1.40
N GLN A 131 -1.57 12.23 -1.24
CA GLN A 131 -0.36 11.81 -1.93
C GLN A 131 -0.60 11.61 -3.44
N SER A 132 -1.74 11.06 -3.82
CA SER A 132 -2.08 10.79 -5.23
C SER A 132 -2.08 12.05 -6.12
N ARG A 133 -2.22 13.25 -5.56
CA ARG A 133 -2.11 14.52 -6.32
C ARG A 133 -0.72 14.74 -6.93
N GLU A 134 0.33 14.12 -6.40
CA GLU A 134 1.69 14.21 -6.93
C GLU A 134 1.99 13.13 -7.99
N LEU A 135 1.06 12.20 -8.28
CA LEU A 135 1.25 11.10 -9.23
C LEU A 135 1.70 11.59 -10.61
N ASN A 136 1.01 12.58 -11.18
CA ASN A 136 1.30 13.08 -12.52
C ASN A 136 2.70 13.71 -12.62
N SER A 137 3.19 14.32 -11.52
CA SER A 137 4.54 14.87 -11.49
C SER A 137 5.57 13.74 -11.60
N LEU A 138 5.37 12.67 -10.83
CA LEU A 138 6.29 11.53 -10.82
C LEU A 138 6.25 10.74 -12.13
N LEU A 139 5.07 10.53 -12.72
CA LEU A 139 4.92 9.90 -14.04
C LEU A 139 5.69 10.66 -15.12
N SER A 140 5.61 11.99 -15.13
CA SER A 140 6.33 12.81 -16.12
C SER A 140 7.87 12.75 -16.04
N GLU A 141 8.41 12.25 -14.92
CA GLU A 141 9.83 12.16 -14.64
C GLU A 141 10.35 10.71 -14.63
N SER A 142 9.46 9.71 -14.78
CA SER A 142 9.80 8.29 -14.63
C SER A 142 9.43 7.48 -15.87
N GLU A 143 10.37 6.67 -16.35
CA GLU A 143 10.13 5.66 -17.38
C GLU A 143 10.67 4.32 -16.88
N SER A 144 9.85 3.27 -16.95
CA SER A 144 10.27 1.93 -16.59
C SER A 144 10.99 1.23 -17.74
N ASN A 145 12.05 0.49 -17.40
CA ASN A 145 12.87 -0.26 -18.37
C ASN A 145 12.30 -1.67 -18.60
N TYR A 146 11.04 -1.74 -19.02
CA TYR A 146 10.33 -2.99 -19.21
C TYR A 146 10.96 -3.85 -20.31
N SER A 147 11.42 -5.04 -19.92
CA SER A 147 12.11 -5.95 -20.82
C SER A 147 12.11 -7.40 -20.32
N SER A 148 11.45 -8.30 -21.05
CA SER A 148 11.61 -9.76 -20.94
C SER A 148 10.85 -10.48 -22.04
N ILE A 149 9.67 -9.98 -22.39
CA ILE A 149 8.78 -10.48 -23.42
C ILE A 149 9.22 -9.92 -24.77
N THR A 150 9.55 -10.83 -25.69
CA THR A 150 9.97 -10.51 -27.06
C THR A 150 8.84 -10.61 -28.06
N ASN A 151 7.86 -11.48 -27.81
CA ASN A 151 6.71 -11.67 -28.69
C ASN A 151 5.52 -12.17 -27.87
N VAL A 152 4.32 -11.74 -28.28
CA VAL A 152 3.04 -12.14 -27.71
C VAL A 152 2.12 -12.52 -28.84
N SER A 153 1.51 -13.69 -28.74
CA SER A 153 0.45 -14.10 -29.65
C SER A 153 -0.67 -14.78 -28.89
N LEU A 154 -1.88 -14.63 -29.39
CA LEU A 154 -3.09 -15.22 -28.83
C LEU A 154 -3.69 -16.14 -29.90
N ASP A 155 -3.82 -17.43 -29.60
CA ASP A 155 -4.49 -18.42 -30.46
C ASP A 155 -5.75 -18.92 -29.75
N ASN A 156 -6.90 -18.34 -30.11
CA ASN A 156 -8.15 -18.47 -29.35
C ASN A 156 -7.93 -18.00 -27.90
N ASP A 157 -8.21 -18.84 -26.91
CA ASP A 157 -8.00 -18.57 -25.48
C ASP A 157 -6.56 -18.87 -25.00
N THR A 158 -5.68 -19.32 -25.90
CA THR A 158 -4.33 -19.73 -25.53
C THR A 158 -3.32 -18.62 -25.77
N LEU A 159 -2.75 -18.10 -24.67
CA LEU A 159 -1.71 -17.09 -24.68
C LEU A 159 -0.32 -17.74 -24.88
N ILE A 160 0.44 -17.23 -25.85
CA ILE A 160 1.78 -17.69 -26.16
C ILE A 160 2.74 -16.51 -25.99
N LEU A 161 3.69 -16.66 -25.07
CA LEU A 161 4.70 -15.66 -24.73
C LEU A 161 6.09 -16.18 -25.06
N ASP A 162 6.85 -15.42 -25.85
CA ASP A 162 8.26 -15.69 -26.10
C ASP A 162 9.12 -14.74 -25.26
N GLY A 163 10.03 -15.26 -24.44
CA GLY A 163 10.88 -14.46 -23.57
C GLY A 163 11.73 -15.31 -22.62
N ASN A 164 12.44 -14.67 -21.71
CA ASN A 164 13.16 -15.36 -20.63
C ASN A 164 12.41 -15.23 -19.31
N PHE A 165 11.73 -16.31 -18.90
CA PHE A 165 10.90 -16.36 -17.70
C PHE A 165 11.47 -17.27 -16.60
N LEU A 166 12.75 -17.63 -16.67
CA LEU A 166 13.37 -18.53 -15.68
C LEU A 166 13.31 -17.90 -14.27
N ASN A 167 12.58 -18.57 -13.37
CA ASN A 167 12.29 -18.13 -12.00
C ASN A 167 11.51 -16.82 -11.87
N LEU A 168 10.76 -16.42 -12.91
CA LEU A 168 9.88 -15.26 -12.87
C LEU A 168 8.42 -15.69 -12.68
N SER A 169 7.61 -14.79 -12.10
CA SER A 169 6.15 -14.89 -12.11
C SER A 169 5.60 -14.12 -13.31
N VAL A 170 4.57 -14.65 -13.95
CA VAL A 170 3.87 -14.00 -15.06
C VAL A 170 2.38 -14.06 -14.75
N ASP A 171 1.84 -12.90 -14.41
CA ASP A 171 0.45 -12.71 -14.02
C ASP A 171 -0.30 -12.05 -15.18
N VAL A 172 -1.40 -12.64 -15.62
CA VAL A 172 -2.24 -12.11 -16.69
C VAL A 172 -3.56 -11.66 -16.10
N TRP A 173 -3.87 -10.37 -16.25
CA TRP A 173 -5.10 -9.76 -15.76
C TRP A 173 -6.03 -9.47 -16.92
N THR A 174 -7.21 -10.09 -16.91
CA THR A 174 -8.30 -9.69 -17.79
C THR A 174 -9.00 -8.50 -17.16
N VAL A 175 -9.18 -7.44 -17.94
CA VAL A 175 -9.73 -6.18 -17.44
C VAL A 175 -10.91 -5.69 -18.26
N SER A 176 -11.85 -5.02 -17.58
CA SER A 176 -12.99 -4.33 -18.20
C SER A 176 -13.17 -2.96 -17.57
N SER A 177 -13.71 -2.00 -18.31
CA SER A 177 -13.95 -0.65 -17.82
C SER A 177 -15.43 -0.43 -17.48
N ASN A 178 -15.71 0.58 -16.65
CA ASN A 178 -17.05 1.10 -16.43
C ASN A 178 -17.03 2.64 -16.50
N ASP A 179 -18.17 3.30 -16.28
CA ASP A 179 -18.29 4.76 -16.36
C ASP A 179 -17.33 5.53 -15.42
N ASN A 180 -16.86 4.87 -14.36
CA ASN A 180 -16.06 5.48 -13.30
C ASN A 180 -14.60 5.05 -13.25
N LEU A 181 -14.27 3.88 -13.79
CA LEU A 181 -12.96 3.29 -13.67
C LEU A 181 -12.59 2.54 -14.93
N THR A 182 -11.36 2.74 -15.35
CA THR A 182 -10.77 2.02 -16.46
C THR A 182 -10.03 0.78 -15.97
N ASN A 183 -10.00 -0.26 -16.82
CA ASN A 183 -9.19 -1.45 -16.65
C ASN A 183 -9.33 -2.12 -15.26
N ILE A 184 -10.57 -2.37 -14.82
CA ILE A 184 -10.85 -3.09 -13.58
C ILE A 184 -10.55 -4.57 -13.79
N ALA A 185 -9.73 -5.14 -12.91
CA ALA A 185 -9.39 -6.57 -12.94
C ALA A 185 -10.63 -7.43 -12.65
N THR A 186 -11.06 -8.21 -13.64
CA THR A 186 -12.20 -9.14 -13.56
C THR A 186 -11.77 -10.59 -13.46
N ASN A 187 -10.61 -10.93 -14.04
CA ASN A 187 -10.04 -12.26 -13.97
C ASN A 187 -8.51 -12.21 -13.86
N HIS A 188 -7.93 -13.31 -13.38
CA HIS A 188 -6.48 -13.48 -13.21
C HIS A 188 -6.08 -14.88 -13.62
N THR A 189 -5.02 -14.98 -14.42
CA THR A 189 -4.38 -16.23 -14.82
C THR A 189 -2.91 -16.20 -14.45
N ASN A 190 -2.46 -17.18 -13.68
CA ASN A 190 -1.04 -17.44 -13.47
C ASN A 190 -0.50 -18.24 -14.65
N TYR A 191 0.34 -17.62 -15.48
CA TYR A 191 0.86 -18.24 -16.72
C TYR A 191 1.70 -19.49 -16.45
N SER A 192 2.32 -19.59 -15.26
CA SER A 192 3.11 -20.77 -14.87
C SER A 192 2.24 -22.00 -14.62
N GLU A 193 0.95 -21.80 -14.34
CA GLU A 193 -0.02 -22.86 -14.05
C GLU A 193 -0.88 -23.18 -15.28
N SER A 194 -1.29 -22.15 -16.03
CA SER A 194 -2.13 -22.26 -17.23
C SER A 194 -1.82 -21.13 -18.20
N ASN A 195 -1.75 -21.44 -19.48
CA ASN A 195 -1.68 -20.45 -20.55
C ASN A 195 -3.03 -20.17 -21.22
N ILE A 196 -4.12 -20.74 -20.69
CA ILE A 196 -5.49 -20.44 -21.10
C ILE A 196 -5.97 -19.23 -20.31
N VAL A 197 -6.31 -18.15 -21.01
CA VAL A 197 -6.70 -16.86 -20.44
C VAL A 197 -8.17 -16.55 -20.69
N ASP A 198 -8.77 -15.76 -19.81
CA ASP A 198 -10.13 -15.26 -20.00
C ASP A 198 -10.13 -14.08 -20.98
N LEU A 199 -10.99 -14.16 -21.99
CA LEU A 199 -11.14 -13.14 -23.03
C LEU A 199 -12.44 -12.33 -22.88
N ASP A 200 -13.22 -12.54 -21.82
CA ASP A 200 -14.41 -11.75 -21.51
C ASP A 200 -14.00 -10.41 -20.85
N GLY A 201 -13.32 -9.57 -21.62
CA GLY A 201 -12.82 -8.26 -21.20
C GLY A 201 -12.34 -7.42 -22.39
N GLU A 202 -11.87 -6.21 -22.10
CA GLU A 202 -11.36 -5.26 -23.08
C GLU A 202 -9.89 -5.50 -23.39
N LYS A 203 -9.09 -5.87 -22.38
CA LYS A 203 -7.63 -6.02 -22.50
C LYS A 203 -7.12 -7.16 -21.62
N LEU A 204 -5.96 -7.67 -21.99
CA LEU A 204 -5.09 -8.44 -21.11
C LEU A 204 -3.91 -7.57 -20.69
N ILE A 205 -3.70 -7.40 -19.38
CA ILE A 205 -2.51 -6.77 -18.83
C ILE A 205 -1.62 -7.88 -18.27
N ILE A 206 -0.47 -8.09 -18.91
CA ILE A 206 0.50 -9.12 -18.56
C ILE A 206 1.60 -8.45 -17.75
N VAL A 207 1.80 -8.90 -16.51
CA VAL A 207 2.83 -8.38 -15.60
C VAL A 207 3.84 -9.48 -15.31
N VAL A 208 5.09 -9.24 -15.71
CA VAL A 208 6.22 -10.13 -15.38
C VAL A 208 6.94 -9.56 -14.17
N SER A 209 7.17 -10.39 -13.16
CA SER A 209 7.82 -9.96 -11.92
C SER A 209 8.81 -10.99 -11.40
N ASN A 210 9.81 -10.51 -10.66
CA ASN A 210 10.55 -11.39 -9.76
C ASN A 210 9.63 -11.74 -8.58
N PRO A 211 9.33 -13.03 -8.32
CA PRO A 211 8.42 -13.41 -7.24
C PRO A 211 9.00 -12.99 -5.88
N GLY A 212 8.14 -12.43 -5.04
CA GLY A 212 8.55 -11.97 -3.73
C GLY A 212 7.68 -10.81 -3.24
N TYR A 213 8.06 -10.30 -2.07
CA TYR A 213 7.46 -9.12 -1.49
C TYR A 213 8.06 -7.88 -2.15
N ILE A 214 7.21 -7.01 -2.69
CA ILE A 214 7.62 -5.77 -3.33
C ILE A 214 7.67 -4.67 -2.28
N ALA A 215 8.88 -4.25 -1.91
CA ALA A 215 9.08 -3.17 -0.96
C ALA A 215 8.86 -1.81 -1.64
N LEU A 216 7.86 -1.08 -1.17
CA LEU A 216 7.47 0.22 -1.74
C LEU A 216 8.11 1.38 -0.97
N VAL A 217 8.52 2.42 -1.70
CA VAL A 217 8.96 3.71 -1.16
C VAL A 217 7.91 4.77 -1.42
N SER A 218 7.76 5.77 -0.55
CA SER A 218 6.74 6.80 -0.79
C SER A 218 7.05 7.60 -2.06
N GLY A 219 6.08 7.68 -2.96
CA GLY A 219 6.15 8.47 -4.19
C GLY A 219 5.82 9.96 -4.00
N SER A 220 5.51 10.36 -2.76
CA SER A 220 5.05 11.71 -2.44
C SER A 220 5.84 12.29 -1.26
N SER A 221 6.02 13.61 -1.30
CA SER A 221 6.55 14.38 -0.17
C SER A 221 5.47 14.76 0.85
N MET A 222 4.19 14.62 0.48
CA MET A 222 3.04 14.94 1.30
C MET A 222 2.77 13.84 2.33
N PRO A 223 2.20 14.18 3.50
CA PRO A 223 1.75 13.16 4.44
C PRO A 223 0.63 12.31 3.83
N ALA A 224 0.62 11.00 4.16
CA ALA A 224 -0.38 10.03 3.70
C ALA A 224 -1.79 10.30 4.22
N ASN A 225 -1.90 11.10 5.27
CA ASN A 225 -3.18 11.53 5.82
C ASN A 225 -3.29 13.04 5.66
N ASP A 226 -4.51 13.56 5.52
CA ASP A 226 -4.81 15.00 5.50
C ASP A 226 -4.65 15.63 6.91
N TYR A 227 -3.51 15.33 7.53
CA TYR A 227 -3.10 15.94 8.77
C TYR A 227 -2.57 17.32 8.43
N ILE A 228 -3.45 18.31 8.56
CA ILE A 228 -3.03 19.70 8.77
C ILE A 228 -2.30 19.68 10.12
N PRO A 229 -0.96 19.81 10.18
CA PRO A 229 -0.22 19.71 11.44
C PRO A 229 -0.71 20.72 12.49
N ASP A 230 -1.32 21.81 12.02
CA ASP A 230 -1.80 22.90 12.87
C ASP A 230 -3.32 22.86 13.13
N GLY A 231 -4.02 21.79 12.73
CA GLY A 231 -5.42 21.56 13.10
C GLY A 231 -6.40 22.68 12.74
N GLY A 232 -6.10 23.50 11.72
CA GLY A 232 -6.92 24.67 11.38
C GLY A 232 -6.98 25.73 12.48
N LEU A 233 -5.91 25.85 13.29
CA LEU A 233 -5.78 26.82 14.37
C LEU A 233 -5.08 28.11 13.93
N ASP A 234 -5.14 28.50 12.65
CA ASP A 234 -4.57 29.74 12.08
C ASP A 234 -5.01 31.04 12.79
N ASN A 235 -6.00 30.96 13.70
CA ASN A 235 -6.49 32.08 14.50
C ASN A 235 -6.05 32.08 15.97
N LEU A 236 -5.25 31.12 16.42
CA LEU A 236 -4.64 31.14 17.75
C LEU A 236 -3.16 31.44 17.57
N GLY A 237 -2.83 32.74 17.56
CA GLY A 237 -1.48 33.22 17.29
C GLY A 237 -0.39 32.40 17.96
N GLU A 238 0.45 31.80 17.12
CA GLU A 238 1.73 31.17 17.46
C GLU A 238 2.53 32.18 18.30
N SER A 239 2.57 31.97 19.61
CA SER A 239 3.53 32.69 20.44
C SER A 239 4.81 31.87 20.45
N ASP A 240 5.77 32.22 19.59
CA ASP A 240 7.17 31.77 19.61
C ASP A 240 7.92 32.24 20.87
N GLY A 241 7.31 32.05 22.03
CA GLY A 241 7.86 32.36 23.34
C GLY A 241 8.33 31.07 24.02
N PRO A 242 9.47 31.10 24.74
CA PRO A 242 9.86 29.96 25.56
C PRO A 242 8.73 29.60 26.52
N VAL A 243 8.28 28.34 26.48
CA VAL A 243 7.23 27.82 27.36
C VAL A 243 7.66 28.06 28.81
N LYS A 244 6.89 28.86 29.55
CA LYS A 244 7.18 29.15 30.96
C LYS A 244 7.29 27.83 31.72
N GLY A 245 8.36 27.65 32.51
CA GLY A 245 8.57 26.42 33.28
C GLY A 245 7.40 26.01 34.17
N SER A 246 6.55 26.97 34.57
CA SER A 246 5.29 26.71 35.26
C SER A 246 4.30 25.87 34.46
N THR A 247 4.22 26.07 33.14
CA THR A 247 3.31 25.32 32.25
C THR A 247 3.73 23.85 32.16
N ILE A 248 5.04 23.60 32.08
CA ILE A 248 5.61 22.24 32.08
C ILE A 248 5.28 21.52 33.39
N ILE A 249 5.43 22.20 34.54
CA ILE A 249 5.10 21.65 35.86
C ILE A 249 3.61 21.28 35.95
N ILE A 250 2.72 22.15 35.46
CA ILE A 250 1.27 21.91 35.48
C ILE A 250 0.92 20.67 34.65
N ILE A 251 1.44 20.57 33.42
CA ILE A 251 1.21 19.42 32.54
C ILE A 251 1.73 18.12 33.19
N THR A 252 2.91 18.17 33.81
CA THR A 252 3.51 17.02 34.49
C THR A 252 2.65 16.53 35.66
N ILE A 253 2.10 17.47 36.46
CA ILE A 253 1.19 17.14 37.56
C ILE A 253 -0.11 16.54 37.03
N LEU A 254 -0.64 17.08 35.93
CA LEU A 254 -1.87 16.58 35.30
C LEU A 254 -1.70 15.14 34.81
N LEU A 255 -0.58 14.83 34.15
CA LEU A 255 -0.26 13.47 33.71
C LEU A 255 -0.08 12.50 34.88
N LEU A 256 0.52 12.95 35.98
CA LEU A 256 0.63 12.15 37.21
C LEU A 256 -0.74 11.84 37.85
N ILE A 257 -1.67 12.79 37.82
CA ILE A 257 -3.03 12.59 38.35
C ILE A 257 -3.79 11.58 37.48
N ILE A 258 -3.65 11.66 36.16
CA ILE A 258 -4.34 10.75 35.22
C ILE A 258 -3.80 9.31 35.35
N THR A 259 -2.51 9.14 35.63
CA THR A 259 -1.87 7.81 35.76
C THR A 259 -2.02 7.19 37.15
N LEU A 260 -2.44 7.97 38.15
CA LEU A 260 -2.55 7.56 39.55
C LEU A 260 -3.55 6.41 39.81
N PRO A 261 -4.76 6.38 39.21
CA PRO A 261 -5.74 5.31 39.42
C PRO A 261 -5.22 3.95 38.92
N ALA A 262 -4.60 3.94 37.74
CA ALA A 262 -4.02 2.74 37.14
C ALA A 262 -2.84 2.22 37.98
N SER A 263 -1.98 3.13 38.45
CA SER A 263 -0.87 2.82 39.34
C SER A 263 -1.35 2.23 40.68
N TYR A 264 -2.45 2.76 41.22
CA TYR A 264 -3.04 2.29 42.46
C TYR A 264 -3.69 0.91 42.32
N GLN A 265 -4.41 0.65 41.22
CA GLN A 265 -4.96 -0.69 40.92
C GLN A 265 -3.86 -1.73 40.75
N LEU A 266 -2.77 -1.40 40.04
CA LEU A 266 -1.61 -2.28 39.91
C LEU A 266 -0.99 -2.61 41.27
N PHE A 267 -0.89 -1.61 42.16
CA PHE A 267 -0.36 -1.81 43.51
C PHE A 267 -1.26 -2.68 44.39
N GLN A 268 -2.58 -2.62 44.21
CA GLN A 268 -3.50 -3.52 44.90
C GLN A 268 -3.34 -4.96 44.40
N LEU A 269 -3.26 -5.17 43.08
CA LEU A 269 -3.08 -6.50 42.49
C LEU A 269 -1.79 -7.18 42.98
N MET A 270 -0.66 -6.46 42.99
CA MET A 270 0.60 -6.96 43.54
C MET A 270 0.54 -7.30 45.04
N ARG A 271 -0.41 -6.72 45.79
CA ARG A 271 -0.56 -6.97 47.23
C ARG A 271 -1.47 -8.18 47.52
N PHE A 272 -2.31 -8.59 46.57
CA PHE A 272 -3.21 -9.74 46.72
C PHE A 272 -2.53 -11.08 46.39
N GLU A 273 -1.35 -11.08 45.75
CA GLU A 273 -0.63 -12.31 45.40
C GLU A 273 0.04 -12.98 46.62
N ASP A 274 0.12 -12.30 47.77
CA ASP A 274 0.85 -12.75 48.97
C ASP A 274 -0.05 -13.44 50.03
N SER A 275 -1.26 -13.91 49.66
CA SER A 275 -2.17 -14.57 50.61
C SER A 275 -2.89 -15.83 50.11
N THR A 276 -2.39 -16.50 49.08
CA THR A 276 -2.89 -17.82 48.64
C THR A 276 -1.78 -18.86 48.44
N GLU A 277 -0.70 -18.77 49.21
CA GLU A 277 0.21 -19.88 49.49
C GLU A 277 0.51 -19.88 51.00
N GLU A 278 -0.43 -20.41 51.80
CA GLU A 278 -0.26 -21.05 53.12
C GLU A 278 -1.61 -21.05 53.88
N GLU A 279 -2.53 -21.91 53.44
CA GLU A 279 -3.30 -22.90 54.22
C GLU A 279 -4.37 -23.60 53.34
#